data_AF-A0A2R4PMG9-F1
#
_entry.id   AF-A0A2R4PMG9-F1
#
_cell.length_a   1.000
_cell.length_b   1.000
_cell.length_c   1.000
_cell.angle_alpha   90.00
_cell.angle_beta   90.00
_cell.angle_gamma   90.00
#
_symmetry.space_group_name_H-M   'P 1'
#
loop_
_entity.id
_entity.type
_entity.pdbx_description
1 polymer ?
#
loop_
_entity_poly.entity_id
_entity_poly.type
_entity_poly.pdbx_seq_one_letter_code
_entity_poly.pdbx_strand_id
1 'polypeptide(L)'
;DAINEAFRDWVANVDRTHYLFGTVAGPHPFPAMVRDFHRVIGVEARRQLLEQAGRLPDAAIACVGGGSNAIGLFHAFIPDTGVRLIGCEPAGHGVETGEHAATLTAGEPGILHGSRSYVLQDDEGQITEPYSISAGLDYPGIGPEHAH
;
A
#
# COMPACT_ATOMS: atom_id res chain seq x y z
N ASP A 1 5.27 -14.73 -9.54
CA ASP A 1 5.26 -13.33 -9.08
C ASP A 1 5.48 -12.38 -10.26
N ALA A 2 4.48 -11.54 -10.58
CA ALA A 2 4.52 -10.61 -11.70
C ALA A 2 5.47 -9.42 -11.48
N ILE A 3 5.69 -8.99 -10.23
CA ILE A 3 6.59 -7.86 -9.91
C ILE A 3 8.03 -8.27 -10.17
N ASN A 4 8.41 -9.47 -9.72
CA ASN A 4 9.74 -10.02 -9.94
C ASN A 4 10.09 -10.15 -11.45
N GLU A 5 9.16 -10.62 -12.27
CA GLU A 5 9.36 -10.69 -13.73
C GLU A 5 9.42 -9.30 -14.37
N ALA A 6 8.58 -8.35 -13.93
CA ALA A 6 8.61 -6.97 -14.42
C ALA A 6 9.94 -6.26 -14.08
N PHE A 7 10.50 -6.48 -12.89
CA PHE A 7 11.82 -5.97 -12.54
C PHE A 7 12.93 -6.56 -13.42
N ARG A 8 12.88 -7.87 -13.70
CA ARG A 8 13.86 -8.54 -14.58
C ARG A 8 13.82 -7.97 -15.98
N ASP A 9 12.64 -7.76 -16.56
CA ASP A 9 12.49 -7.13 -17.87
C ASP A 9 13.02 -5.69 -17.84
N TRP A 10 12.63 -4.90 -16.83
CA TRP A 10 13.03 -3.51 -16.75
C TRP A 10 14.56 -3.35 -16.66
N VAL A 11 15.24 -4.19 -15.88
CA VAL A 11 16.71 -4.19 -15.80
C VAL A 11 17.35 -4.52 -17.15
N ALA A 12 16.76 -5.44 -17.93
CA ALA A 12 17.28 -5.81 -19.24
C ALA A 12 17.03 -4.75 -20.34
N ASN A 13 16.06 -3.85 -20.15
CA ASN A 13 15.58 -2.89 -21.16
C ASN A 13 15.55 -1.43 -20.67
N VAL A 14 16.33 -1.09 -19.64
CA VAL A 14 16.25 0.19 -18.91
C VAL A 14 16.45 1.44 -19.78
N ASP A 15 17.16 1.32 -20.89
CA ASP A 15 17.45 2.39 -21.84
C ASP A 15 16.24 2.83 -22.68
N ARG A 16 15.23 1.95 -22.81
CA ARG A 16 14.06 2.15 -23.68
C ARG A 16 12.71 1.86 -23.02
N THR A 17 12.72 1.32 -21.80
CA THR A 17 11.51 0.94 -21.07
C THR A 17 11.39 1.75 -19.77
N HIS A 18 10.27 2.45 -19.62
CA HIS A 18 9.86 3.01 -18.33
C HIS A 18 8.98 1.99 -17.60
N TYR A 19 9.38 1.60 -16.38
CA TYR A 19 8.56 0.74 -15.55
C TYR A 19 7.47 1.54 -14.83
N LEU A 20 6.23 1.35 -15.27
CA LEU A 20 5.03 1.91 -14.64
C LEU A 20 4.65 1.10 -13.39
N PHE A 21 5.25 1.44 -12.25
CA PHE A 21 4.97 0.77 -10.97
C PHE A 21 3.56 1.07 -10.46
N GLY A 22 2.79 0.03 -10.14
CA GLY A 22 1.34 0.12 -9.92
C GLY A 22 0.89 0.52 -8.51
N THR A 23 1.79 0.67 -7.54
CA THR A 23 1.42 0.94 -6.14
C THR A 23 2.49 1.75 -5.39
N VAL A 24 2.22 2.14 -4.15
CA VAL A 24 3.12 2.97 -3.31
C VAL A 24 4.19 2.17 -2.58
N ALA A 25 4.69 1.11 -3.23
CA ALA A 25 5.82 0.31 -2.77
C ALA A 25 7.01 0.52 -3.72
N GLY A 26 8.04 -0.31 -3.60
CA GLY A 26 9.19 -0.26 -4.48
C GLY A 26 10.25 0.77 -4.06
N PRO A 27 11.37 0.87 -4.80
CA PRO A 27 12.42 1.80 -4.45
C PRO A 27 11.98 3.25 -4.66
N HIS A 28 12.63 4.18 -3.96
CA HIS A 28 12.53 5.60 -4.32
C HIS A 28 12.91 5.78 -5.80
N PRO A 29 12.16 6.56 -6.61
CA PRO A 29 11.11 7.51 -6.21
C PRO A 29 9.66 6.98 -6.25
N PHE A 30 9.42 5.70 -6.53
CA PHE A 30 8.06 5.19 -6.80
C PHE A 30 7.05 5.45 -5.68
N PRO A 31 7.32 5.17 -4.39
CA PRO A 31 6.33 5.43 -3.33
C PRO A 31 5.84 6.88 -3.31
N ALA A 32 6.76 7.84 -3.34
CA ALA A 32 6.44 9.27 -3.31
C ALA A 32 5.71 9.70 -4.58
N MET A 33 6.20 9.28 -5.75
CA MET A 33 5.59 9.61 -7.04
C MET A 33 4.15 9.08 -7.15
N VAL A 34 3.93 7.81 -6.80
CA VAL A 34 2.60 7.19 -6.89
C VAL A 34 1.64 7.84 -5.89
N ARG A 35 2.06 8.14 -4.66
CA ARG A 35 1.27 8.91 -3.71
C ARG A 35 0.88 10.27 -4.29
N ASP A 36 1.85 11.01 -4.82
CA ASP A 36 1.61 12.37 -5.31
C ASP A 36 0.60 12.41 -6.47
N PHE A 37 0.58 11.35 -7.29
CA PHE A 37 -0.44 11.16 -8.31
C PHE A 37 -1.81 10.72 -7.75
N HIS A 38 -1.85 9.96 -6.65
CA HIS A 38 -3.10 9.51 -6.02
C HIS A 38 -3.69 10.54 -5.04
N ARG A 39 -2.90 11.51 -4.56
CA ARG A 39 -3.30 12.58 -3.61
C ARG A 39 -4.59 13.30 -3.98
N VAL A 40 -4.90 13.39 -5.28
CA VAL A 40 -6.13 14.04 -5.77
C VAL A 40 -7.39 13.46 -5.12
N ILE A 41 -7.39 12.16 -4.79
CA ILE A 41 -8.50 11.47 -4.13
C ILE A 41 -8.87 12.15 -2.81
N GLY A 42 -7.90 12.31 -1.90
CA GLY A 42 -8.11 12.95 -0.61
C GLY A 42 -8.44 14.44 -0.73
N VAL A 43 -7.81 15.14 -1.68
CA VAL A 43 -8.06 16.57 -1.93
C VAL A 43 -9.51 16.80 -2.35
N GLU A 44 -10.01 16.00 -3.28
CA GLU A 44 -11.40 16.08 -3.75
C GLU A 44 -12.38 15.65 -2.66
N ALA A 45 -12.12 14.53 -1.97
CA ALA A 45 -12.97 14.04 -0.90
C ALA A 45 -13.12 15.07 0.23
N ARG A 46 -12.02 15.71 0.65
CA ARG A 46 -12.04 16.76 1.67
C ARG A 46 -12.91 17.95 1.26
N ARG A 47 -12.73 18.43 0.02
CA ARG A 47 -13.55 19.53 -0.53
C ARG A 47 -15.03 19.15 -0.55
N GLN A 48 -15.35 17.97 -1.05
CA GLN A 48 -16.73 17.47 -1.15
C GLN A 48 -17.40 17.33 0.23
N LEU A 49 -16.69 16.82 1.23
CA LEU A 49 -17.22 16.67 2.59
C LEU A 49 -17.48 18.01 3.27
N LEU A 50 -16.60 19.00 3.08
CA LEU A 50 -16.84 20.35 3.58
C LEU A 50 -18.05 21.00 2.89
N GLU A 51 -18.22 20.80 1.59
CA GLU A 51 -19.37 21.33 0.83
C GLU A 51 -20.70 20.66 1.22
N GLN A 52 -20.71 19.33 1.39
CA GLN A 52 -21.94 18.57 1.59
C GLN A 52 -22.32 18.39 3.06
N ALA A 53 -21.34 18.24 3.95
CA ALA A 53 -21.55 17.97 5.37
C ALA A 53 -21.16 19.13 6.28
N GLY A 54 -20.51 20.18 5.77
CA GLY A 54 -20.09 21.35 6.54
C GLY A 54 -18.99 21.06 7.57
N ARG A 55 -18.39 19.86 7.54
CA ARG A 55 -17.38 19.39 8.51
C ARG A 55 -16.47 18.33 7.89
N LEU A 56 -15.35 18.07 8.56
CA LEU A 56 -14.48 16.93 8.25
C LEU A 56 -15.14 15.59 8.67
N PRO A 57 -14.76 14.46 8.04
CA PRO A 57 -15.30 13.16 8.40
C PRO A 57 -14.75 12.69 9.75
N ASP A 58 -15.49 11.80 10.41
CA ASP A 58 -15.03 11.18 11.65
C ASP A 58 -13.94 10.12 11.41
N ALA A 59 -13.89 9.56 10.19
CA ALA A 59 -12.85 8.65 9.72
C ALA A 59 -12.74 8.64 8.19
N ALA A 60 -11.53 8.38 7.67
CA ALA A 60 -11.26 8.00 6.29
C ALA A 60 -10.80 6.54 6.27
N ILE A 61 -11.43 5.71 5.43
CA ILE A 61 -11.25 4.26 5.42
C ILE A 61 -10.92 3.81 4.00
N ALA A 62 -9.90 2.97 3.84
CA ALA A 62 -9.49 2.45 2.54
C ALA A 62 -8.84 1.06 2.66
N CYS A 63 -8.95 0.25 1.61
CA CYS A 63 -8.27 -1.06 1.57
C CYS A 63 -6.78 -0.91 1.29
N VAL A 64 -5.98 -1.82 1.85
CA VAL A 64 -4.53 -1.76 1.80
C VAL A 64 -3.99 -3.11 1.30
N GLY A 65 -3.62 -3.14 0.02
CA GLY A 65 -2.63 -4.08 -0.50
C GLY A 65 -1.26 -3.39 -0.46
N GLY A 66 -0.74 -2.97 -1.61
CA GLY A 66 0.44 -2.08 -1.62
C GLY A 66 0.18 -0.65 -1.09
N GLY A 67 -1.08 -0.19 -1.09
CA GLY A 67 -1.53 0.99 -0.33
C GLY A 67 -1.76 2.30 -1.12
N SER A 68 -1.72 2.30 -2.45
CA SER A 68 -1.78 3.54 -3.25
C SER A 68 -3.09 4.32 -3.10
N ASN A 69 -4.23 3.64 -3.21
CA ASN A 69 -5.55 4.25 -3.01
C ASN A 69 -5.70 4.82 -1.59
N ALA A 70 -5.20 4.08 -0.58
CA ALA A 70 -5.31 4.45 0.81
C ALA A 70 -4.50 5.71 1.13
N ILE A 71 -3.22 5.77 0.77
CA ILE A 71 -2.43 6.98 1.00
C ILE A 71 -2.95 8.16 0.16
N GLY A 72 -3.46 7.90 -1.05
CA GLY A 72 -4.10 8.92 -1.87
C GLY A 72 -5.29 9.59 -1.18
N LEU A 73 -6.14 8.80 -0.50
CA LEU A 73 -7.23 9.30 0.32
C LEU A 73 -6.71 9.97 1.59
N PHE A 74 -5.84 9.31 2.33
CA PHE A 74 -5.39 9.73 3.67
C PHE A 74 -4.56 11.01 3.65
N HIS A 75 -3.75 11.22 2.61
CA HIS A 75 -2.74 12.28 2.59
C HIS A 75 -3.32 13.69 2.87
N ALA A 76 -4.54 13.98 2.41
CA ALA A 76 -5.19 15.27 2.66
C ALA A 76 -5.71 15.45 4.10
N PHE A 77 -5.82 14.35 4.86
CA PHE A 77 -6.35 14.31 6.22
C PHE A 77 -5.28 14.03 7.29
N ILE A 78 -4.03 13.71 6.91
CA ILE A 78 -2.91 13.48 7.86
C ILE A 78 -2.76 14.62 8.89
N PRO A 79 -2.87 15.92 8.52
CA PRO A 79 -2.75 17.01 9.49
C PRO A 79 -3.96 17.14 10.44
N ASP A 80 -5.10 16.53 10.09
CA ASP A 80 -6.38 16.70 10.79
C ASP A 80 -6.54 15.62 11.88
N THR A 81 -5.97 15.85 13.08
CA THR A 81 -5.93 14.84 14.16
C THR A 81 -7.29 14.35 14.68
N GLY A 82 -8.38 15.03 14.32
CA GLY A 82 -9.76 14.60 14.61
C GLY A 82 -10.30 13.56 13.63
N VAL A 83 -9.62 13.33 12.50
CA VAL A 83 -10.01 12.35 11.47
C VAL A 83 -9.22 11.06 11.69
N ARG A 84 -9.92 9.96 11.97
CA ARG A 84 -9.28 8.65 12.09
C ARG A 84 -8.91 8.12 10.71
N LEU A 85 -7.69 7.66 10.51
CA LEU A 85 -7.23 7.02 9.27
C LEU A 85 -7.20 5.51 9.49
N ILE A 86 -7.98 4.75 8.71
CA ILE A 86 -8.17 3.31 8.91
C ILE A 86 -7.85 2.56 7.62
N GLY A 87 -6.71 1.86 7.61
CA GLY A 87 -6.34 0.91 6.56
C GLY A 87 -6.94 -0.47 6.83
N CYS A 88 -7.52 -1.10 5.82
CA CYS A 88 -8.07 -2.45 5.91
C CYS A 88 -7.28 -3.43 5.03
N GLU A 89 -6.56 -4.36 5.65
CA GLU A 89 -5.79 -5.42 4.98
C GLU A 89 -6.63 -6.69 4.79
N PRO A 90 -6.32 -7.54 3.80
CA PRO A 90 -7.03 -8.80 3.62
C PRO A 90 -6.60 -9.86 4.64
N ALA A 91 -7.54 -10.34 5.44
CA ALA A 91 -7.32 -11.44 6.38
C ALA A 91 -7.37 -12.84 5.74
N GLY A 92 -7.64 -12.95 4.43
CA GLY A 92 -7.71 -14.23 3.72
C GLY A 92 -8.70 -15.21 4.36
N HIS A 93 -8.23 -16.41 4.71
CA HIS A 93 -9.02 -17.41 5.46
C HIS A 93 -9.01 -17.19 6.99
N GLY A 94 -8.27 -16.22 7.48
CA GLY A 94 -8.02 -15.93 8.89
C GLY A 94 -6.54 -15.59 9.08
N VAL A 95 -6.22 -14.61 9.92
CA VAL A 95 -4.80 -14.26 10.18
C VAL A 95 -4.08 -15.42 10.87
N GLU A 96 -4.81 -16.11 11.75
CA GLU A 96 -4.34 -17.27 12.49
C GLU A 96 -4.06 -18.51 11.63
N THR A 97 -4.56 -18.57 10.39
CA THR A 97 -4.33 -19.72 9.50
C THR A 97 -3.00 -19.63 8.75
N GLY A 98 -2.39 -18.43 8.71
CA GLY A 98 -1.25 -18.12 7.85
C GLY A 98 -1.62 -17.89 6.38
N GLU A 99 -2.87 -18.11 5.98
CA GLU A 99 -3.37 -17.86 4.61
C GLU A 99 -4.05 -16.47 4.56
N HIS A 100 -3.23 -15.42 4.56
CA HIS A 100 -3.68 -14.02 4.53
C HIS A 100 -2.68 -13.10 3.80
N ALA A 101 -3.03 -11.82 3.60
CA ALA A 101 -2.09 -10.78 3.19
C ALA A 101 -2.09 -9.57 4.14
N ALA A 102 -2.40 -9.80 5.42
CA ALA A 102 -2.44 -8.81 6.49
C ALA A 102 -1.03 -8.41 6.99
N THR A 103 -0.30 -7.67 6.15
CA THR A 103 1.14 -7.39 6.30
C THR A 103 1.48 -6.53 7.54
N LEU A 104 0.72 -5.49 7.86
CA LEU A 104 0.92 -4.69 9.07
C LEU A 104 0.47 -5.43 10.33
N THR A 105 -0.50 -6.33 10.19
CA THR A 105 -1.06 -7.08 11.31
C THR A 105 -0.14 -8.21 11.77
N ALA A 106 0.46 -8.94 10.82
CA ALA A 106 1.19 -10.18 11.09
C ALA A 106 2.61 -10.22 10.50
N GLY A 107 3.01 -9.20 9.74
CA GLY A 107 4.34 -9.12 9.17
C GLY A 107 5.36 -8.45 10.08
N GLU A 108 6.60 -8.43 9.60
CA GLU A 108 7.74 -7.86 10.30
C GLU A 108 8.53 -6.92 9.40
N PRO A 109 9.35 -6.02 9.97
CA PRO A 109 10.25 -5.18 9.18
C PRO A 109 11.21 -6.01 8.33
N GLY A 110 11.20 -5.78 7.01
CA GLY A 110 12.05 -6.47 6.04
C GLY A 110 12.32 -5.63 4.81
N ILE A 111 13.02 -6.21 3.84
CA ILE A 111 13.33 -5.57 2.55
C ILE A 111 12.72 -6.42 1.44
N LEU A 112 11.77 -5.83 0.71
CA LEU A 112 11.13 -6.46 -0.43
C LEU A 112 10.97 -5.45 -1.56
N HIS A 113 11.22 -5.90 -2.79
CA HIS A 113 11.03 -5.14 -4.02
C HIS A 113 11.70 -3.76 -4.02
N GLY A 114 12.83 -3.58 -3.31
CA GLY A 114 13.60 -2.34 -3.31
C GLY A 114 13.23 -1.32 -2.22
N SER A 115 12.31 -1.65 -1.31
CA SER A 115 11.99 -0.83 -0.14
C SER A 115 12.16 -1.60 1.17
N ARG A 116 12.59 -0.90 2.23
CA ARG A 116 12.45 -1.37 3.61
C ARG A 116 11.07 -0.96 4.13
N SER A 117 10.27 -1.92 4.54
CA SER A 117 8.90 -1.74 5.06
C SER A 117 8.51 -2.98 5.89
N TYR A 118 7.22 -3.19 6.17
CA TYR A 118 6.71 -4.46 6.68
C TYR A 118 6.48 -5.46 5.54
N VAL A 119 6.78 -6.73 5.83
CA VAL A 119 6.61 -7.86 4.91
C VAL A 119 6.17 -9.11 5.66
N LEU A 120 5.45 -10.01 5.00
CA LEU A 120 5.21 -11.36 5.46
C LEU A 120 6.42 -12.22 5.11
N GLN A 121 7.10 -12.72 6.14
CA GLN A 121 8.30 -13.55 6.00
C GLN A 121 8.36 -14.58 7.12
N ASP A 122 9.10 -15.67 6.90
CA ASP A 122 9.41 -16.67 7.92
C ASP A 122 10.62 -16.27 8.79
N ASP A 123 10.96 -17.13 9.76
CA ASP A 123 12.07 -16.92 10.70
C ASP A 123 13.45 -16.85 10.01
N GLU A 124 13.56 -17.33 8.76
CA GLU A 124 14.77 -17.27 7.94
C GLU A 124 14.76 -16.05 6.99
N GLY A 125 13.72 -15.21 7.04
CA GLY A 125 13.52 -14.04 6.20
C GLY A 125 13.09 -14.38 4.76
N GLN A 126 12.59 -15.59 4.51
CA GLN A 126 11.99 -15.93 3.22
C GLN A 126 10.58 -15.34 3.15
N ILE A 127 10.24 -14.76 2.00
CA ILE A 127 8.91 -14.15 1.81
C ILE A 127 7.85 -15.24 1.78
N THR A 128 6.86 -15.10 2.66
CA THR A 128 5.70 -16.00 2.71
C THR A 128 4.74 -15.65 1.58
N GLU A 129 4.16 -16.68 0.93
CA GLU A 129 3.15 -16.47 -0.09
C GLU A 129 1.88 -15.88 0.55
N PRO A 130 1.43 -14.69 0.12
CA PRO A 130 0.21 -14.11 0.65
C PRO A 130 -1.01 -14.89 0.14
N TYR A 131 -2.14 -14.71 0.82
CA TYR A 131 -3.42 -15.14 0.29
C TYR A 131 -4.52 -14.08 0.48
N SER A 132 -5.23 -13.80 -0.60
CA SER A 132 -6.52 -13.11 -0.59
C SER A 132 -7.39 -13.59 -1.75
N ILE A 133 -8.69 -13.71 -1.51
CA ILE A 133 -9.65 -13.89 -2.62
C ILE A 133 -9.61 -12.70 -3.61
N SER A 134 -9.18 -11.53 -3.14
CA SER A 134 -9.02 -10.33 -3.96
C SER A 134 -7.58 -10.20 -4.45
N ALA A 135 -7.36 -10.49 -5.74
CA ALA A 135 -6.04 -10.42 -6.36
C ALA A 135 -5.34 -9.06 -6.19
N GLY A 136 -6.08 -7.95 -6.10
CA GLY A 136 -5.51 -6.62 -5.89
C GLY A 136 -4.95 -6.36 -4.48
N LEU A 137 -5.25 -7.25 -3.53
CA LEU A 137 -4.77 -7.19 -2.15
C LEU A 137 -3.80 -8.34 -1.83
N ASP A 138 -3.61 -9.28 -2.76
CA ASP A 138 -2.78 -10.47 -2.58
C ASP A 138 -1.29 -10.16 -2.77
N TYR A 139 -0.72 -9.43 -1.81
CA TYR A 139 0.66 -8.94 -1.85
C TYR A 139 1.30 -9.04 -0.45
N PRO A 140 2.52 -9.59 -0.31
CA PRO A 140 3.10 -9.87 1.01
C PRO A 140 3.87 -8.68 1.60
N GLY A 141 3.79 -7.50 0.99
CA GLY A 141 4.49 -6.30 1.45
C GLY A 141 3.53 -5.12 1.57
N ILE A 142 4.05 -4.00 2.07
CA ILE A 142 3.29 -2.75 2.12
C ILE A 142 4.17 -1.55 1.81
N GLY A 143 3.59 -0.50 1.23
CA GLY A 143 4.27 0.77 0.99
C GLY A 143 4.87 1.38 2.28
N PRO A 144 6.11 1.91 2.23
CA PRO A 144 6.84 2.35 3.42
C PRO A 144 6.17 3.51 4.17
N GLU A 145 5.33 4.32 3.51
CA GLU A 145 4.59 5.42 4.14
C GLU A 145 3.37 4.96 4.94
N HIS A 146 2.94 3.70 4.79
CA HIS A 146 1.95 3.09 5.70
C HIS A 146 2.61 2.42 6.91
N ALA A 147 3.91 2.15 6.85
CA ALA A 147 4.66 1.48 7.90
C ALA A 147 5.24 2.43 8.95
N HIS A 148 5.23 3.75 8.69
CA HIS A 148 5.94 4.77 9.47
C HIS A 148 5.11 6.03 9.68
#